data_AF-A0A9P6CDJ1-F1
#
_entry.id   AF-A0A9P6CDJ1-F1
#
_cell.length_a   1.000
_cell.length_b   1.000
_cell.length_c   1.000
_cell.angle_alpha   90.00
_cell.angle_beta   90.00
_cell.angle_gamma   90.00
#
_symmetry.space_group_name_H-M   'P 1'
#
loop_
_entity.id
_entity.type
_entity.pdbx_description
1 polymer ?
#
loop_
_entity_poly.entity_id
_entity_poly.type
_entity_poly.pdbx_seq_one_letter_code
_entity_poly.pdbx_strand_id
1 'polypeptide(L)' 'MKLLPEFLALLAVSATQFVAAGPIVTGELPKRSAVGVKTLKCDGYTYKCTADLKSGDGKWIAGWPTPVSQETLR' A
#
# COMPACT_ATOMS: atom_id res chain seq x y z
N MET A 1 40.46 40.17 -42.66
CA MET A 1 39.36 40.73 -41.84
C MET A 1 38.10 39.96 -42.26
N LYS A 2 37.37 39.21 -41.45
CA LYS A 2 37.22 39.12 -40.00
C LYS A 2 36.65 37.71 -39.74
N LEU A 3 37.46 36.79 -39.22
CA LEU A 3 36.97 35.52 -38.69
C LEU A 3 36.24 35.83 -37.38
N LEU A 4 34.94 35.55 -37.31
CA LEU A 4 34.20 35.61 -36.05
C LEU A 4 34.32 34.24 -35.33
N PRO A 5 34.82 34.21 -34.09
CA PRO A 5 35.10 32.99 -33.34
C PRO A 5 34.02 32.75 -32.27
N GLU A 6 32.83 32.26 -32.62
CA GLU A 6 31.76 32.07 -31.61
C GLU A 6 31.02 30.72 -31.72
N PHE A 7 31.69 29.66 -32.19
CA PHE A 7 31.13 28.30 -32.20
C PHE A 7 31.85 27.33 -31.26
N LEU A 8 32.53 27.83 -30.22
CA LEU A 8 33.30 27.03 -29.28
C LEU A 8 32.81 27.20 -27.84
N ALA A 9 31.54 26.89 -27.55
CA ALA A 9 31.13 26.57 -26.18
C ALA A 9 29.68 26.07 -26.12
N LEU A 10 29.41 24.84 -26.56
CA LEU A 10 28.22 24.12 -26.11
C LEU A 10 28.65 22.73 -25.66
N LEU A 11 29.23 22.74 -24.46
CA LEU A 11 29.01 21.79 -23.36
C LEU A 11 28.77 20.33 -23.80
N ALA A 12 29.85 19.56 -23.80
CA ALA A 12 29.76 18.12 -23.57
C ALA A 12 29.20 17.91 -22.15
N VAL A 13 27.88 17.80 -22.02
CA VAL A 13 27.26 17.28 -20.81
C VAL A 13 27.56 15.78 -20.82
N SER A 14 28.70 15.40 -20.22
CA SER A 14 28.98 14.02 -19.89
C SER A 14 27.89 13.58 -18.92
N ALA A 15 26.90 12.84 -19.42
CA ALA A 15 25.88 12.22 -18.60
C ALA A 15 26.56 11.11 -17.78
N THR A 16 27.16 11.48 -16.65
CA THR A 16 27.59 10.55 -15.63
C THR A 16 26.31 9.93 -15.07
N GLN A 17 25.99 8.73 -15.54
CA GLN A 17 24.88 7.95 -15.03
C GLN A 17 25.19 7.61 -13.58
N PHE A 18 24.58 8.35 -12.65
CA PHE A 18 24.59 7.99 -11.23
C PHE A 18 23.82 6.68 -11.07
N VAL A 19 24.53 5.55 -11.18
CA VAL A 19 24.00 4.25 -10.75
C VAL A 19 24.16 4.22 -9.23
N ALA A 20 23.13 4.68 -8.52
CA ALA A 20 23.02 4.41 -7.10
C ALA A 20 22.84 2.89 -6.94
N ALA A 21 23.93 2.18 -6.63
CA ALA A 21 23.90 0.79 -6.22
C ALA A 21 23.28 0.68 -4.82
N GLY A 22 21.98 0.95 -4.73
CA GLY A 22 21.18 0.53 -3.58
C GLY A 22 20.92 -0.97 -3.67
N PRO A 23 20.85 -1.70 -2.55
CA PRO A 23 20.39 -3.07 -2.57
C PRO A 23 18.94 -3.08 -3.11
N ILE A 24 18.72 -3.77 -4.22
CA ILE A 24 17.37 -4.13 -4.66
C ILE A 24 16.87 -5.10 -3.61
N VAL A 25 16.01 -4.62 -2.71
CA VAL A 25 15.29 -5.48 -1.78
C VAL A 25 14.27 -6.23 -2.63
N THR A 26 14.65 -7.40 -3.14
CA THR A 26 13.75 -8.39 -3.74
C THR A 26 12.95 -9.06 -2.62
N GLY A 27 12.27 -8.25 -1.80
CA GLY A 27 11.41 -8.72 -0.73
C GLY A 27 10.06 -9.05 -1.33
N GLU A 28 9.77 -10.34 -1.49
CA GLU A 28 8.42 -10.78 -1.80
C GLU A 28 7.50 -10.33 -0.66
N LEU A 29 6.48 -9.52 -0.98
CA LEU A 29 5.53 -9.06 0.03
C LEU A 29 4.92 -10.30 0.70
N PRO A 30 4.69 -10.27 2.03
CA PRO A 30 4.09 -11.40 2.72
C PRO A 30 2.76 -11.78 2.04
N LYS A 31 2.72 -12.98 1.48
CA LYS A 31 1.55 -13.51 0.78
C LYS A 31 0.41 -13.67 1.79
N ARG A 32 -0.57 -12.78 1.71
CA ARG A 32 -1.80 -12.90 2.49
C ARG A 32 -2.75 -13.86 1.79
N SER A 33 -3.22 -14.86 2.51
CA SER A 33 -4.25 -15.78 2.02
C SER A 33 -5.60 -15.40 2.61
N ALA A 34 -6.66 -15.47 1.80
CA ALA A 34 -8.02 -15.34 2.30
C ALA A 34 -8.35 -16.53 3.20
N VAL A 35 -9.02 -16.26 4.32
CA VAL A 35 -9.47 -17.27 5.27
C VAL A 35 -10.98 -17.13 5.48
N GLY A 36 -11.65 -18.24 5.78
CA GLY A 36 -13.09 -18.22 6.04
C GLY A 36 -13.43 -17.49 7.33
N VAL A 37 -14.62 -16.89 7.40
CA VAL A 37 -15.21 -16.34 8.63
C VAL A 37 -16.04 -17.43 9.32
N LYS A 38 -15.94 -17.52 10.65
CA LYS A 38 -16.77 -18.40 11.49
C LYS A 38 -18.01 -17.68 11.99
N THR A 39 -17.83 -16.48 12.52
CA THR A 39 -18.90 -15.66 13.07
C THR A 39 -18.65 -14.21 12.69
N LEU A 40 -19.70 -13.47 12.35
CA LEU A 40 -19.68 -12.02 12.17
C LEU A 40 -20.67 -11.39 13.16
N LYS A 41 -20.21 -10.40 13.92
CA LYS A 41 -21.04 -9.65 14.87
C LYS A 41 -20.80 -8.16 14.68
N CYS A 42 -21.85 -7.36 14.85
CA CYS A 42 -21.77 -5.90 14.84
C CYS A 42 -22.39 -5.34 16.11
N ASP A 43 -21.69 -4.41 16.73
CA ASP A 43 -22.11 -3.74 17.96
C ASP A 43 -22.56 -2.31 17.61
N GLY A 44 -23.86 -2.06 17.80
CA GLY A 44 -24.47 -0.76 17.55
C GLY A 44 -24.09 0.31 18.57
N TYR A 45 -23.51 -0.05 19.72
CA TYR A 45 -23.02 0.90 20.72
C TYR A 45 -21.62 1.40 20.38
N THR A 46 -20.73 0.49 19.95
CA THR A 46 -19.34 0.84 19.62
C THR A 46 -19.11 1.14 18.14
N TYR A 47 -20.13 0.96 17.29
CA TYR A 47 -20.08 1.14 15.83
C TYR A 47 -18.96 0.33 15.18
N LYS A 48 -18.80 -0.92 15.61
CA LYS A 48 -17.77 -1.84 15.10
C LYS A 48 -18.37 -3.18 14.74
N CYS A 49 -17.85 -3.79 13.67
CA CYS A 49 -18.04 -5.21 13.42
C CYS A 49 -16.75 -5.97 13.73
N THR A 50 -16.92 -7.21 14.19
CA THR A 50 -15.85 -8.17 14.42
C THR A 50 -16.16 -9.49 13.72
N ALA A 51 -15.14 -10.05 13.08
CA ALA A 51 -15.19 -11.34 12.40
C ALA A 51 -14.19 -12.31 13.05
N ASP A 52 -14.71 -13.40 13.59
CA ASP A 52 -13.89 -14.53 14.04
C ASP A 52 -13.40 -15.31 12.82
N LEU A 53 -12.09 -15.39 12.62
CA LEU A 53 -11.49 -16.01 11.44
C LEU A 53 -11.14 -17.48 11.67
N LYS A 54 -11.38 -18.31 10.65
CA LYS A 54 -10.96 -19.72 10.60
C LYS A 54 -9.49 -19.80 10.20
N SER A 55 -8.61 -19.39 11.11
CA SER A 55 -7.15 -19.37 10.88
C SER A 55 -6.37 -19.84 12.11
N GLY A 56 -5.31 -20.63 11.87
CA GLY A 56 -4.31 -21.01 12.87
C GLY A 56 -4.88 -21.58 14.17
N ASP A 57 -4.65 -20.86 15.26
CA ASP A 57 -5.02 -21.18 16.66
C ASP A 57 -6.46 -20.77 17.03
N GLY A 58 -7.25 -20.29 16.07
CA GLY A 58 -8.66 -19.96 16.24
C GLY A 58 -8.94 -18.70 17.07
N LYS A 59 -7.92 -17.89 17.36
CA LYS A 59 -8.03 -16.66 18.16
C LYS A 59 -7.99 -15.38 17.32
N TRP A 60 -7.92 -15.52 16.00
CA TRP A 60 -7.81 -14.39 15.08
C TRP A 60 -9.15 -13.69 14.90
N ILE A 61 -9.16 -12.40 15.18
CA ILE A 61 -10.33 -11.53 15.02
C ILE A 61 -9.96 -10.35 14.13
N ALA A 62 -10.72 -10.16 13.05
CA ALA A 62 -10.67 -8.93 12.27
C ALA A 62 -11.75 -7.98 12.78
N GLY A 63 -11.39 -6.70 12.98
CA GLY A 63 -12.34 -5.68 13.45
C GLY A 63 -12.23 -4.40 12.63
N TRP A 64 -13.38 -3.80 12.32
CA TRP A 64 -13.44 -2.53 11.59
C TRP A 64 -14.63 -1.69 12.06
N PRO A 65 -14.51 -0.35 12.00
CA PRO A 65 -15.63 0.54 12.27
C PRO A 65 -16.68 0.42 11.15
N THR A 66 -17.95 0.55 11.50
CA THR A 66 -19.06 0.65 10.55
C THR A 66 -20.18 1.54 11.09
N PRO A 67 -20.84 2.34 10.26
CA PRO A 67 -22.13 2.91 10.61
C PRO A 67 -23.12 1.77 10.91
N VAL A 68 -23.95 1.96 11.93
CA VAL A 68 -25.04 1.05 12.29
C VAL A 68 -26.30 1.88 12.38
N SER A 69 -27.32 1.50 11.62
CA SER A 69 -28.62 2.18 11.60
C SER A 69 -29.74 1.16 11.74
N GLN A 70 -30.78 1.55 12.46
CA GLN A 70 -32.04 0.82 12.44
C GLN A 70 -32.74 1.14 11.12
N GLU A 71 -33.08 0.12 10.35
CA GLU A 71 -34.00 0.31 9.24
C GLU A 71 -35.41 0.35 9.82
N THR A 72 -36.08 1.51 9.70
CA THR A 72 -37.50 1.60 10.03
C THR A 72 -38.26 0.87 8.94
N LEU A 73 -38.66 -0.39 9.20
CA LEU A 73 -39.62 -1.10 8.38
C LEU A 73 -40.92 -0.29 8.36
N ARG A 74 -41.30 0.21 7.17
CA ARG A 74 -42.61 0.81 6.91
C ARG A 74 -43.60 -0.25 6.45
#